data_AF-A0A842YBP9-F1
#
_entry.id   AF-A0A842YBP9-F1
#
_cell.length_a   1.000
_cell.length_b   1.000
_cell.length_c   1.000
_cell.angle_alpha   90.00
_cell.angle_beta   90.00
_cell.angle_gamma   90.00
#
_symmetry.space_group_name_H-M   'P 1'
#
loop_
_entity.id
_entity.type
_entity.pdbx_description
1 polymer ?
#
loop_
_entity_poly.entity_id
_entity_poly.type
_entity_poly.pdbx_seq_one_letter_code
_entity_poly.pdbx_strand_id
1 'polypeptide(L)'
;MYKRRITASSFVRKSKLIIGLDLTADFTGKDATSKKAERDRLEQETLRVISQTAEHAVAFKINHHLILPLGISEGIPRIVDKIHDEGVTAIIDCKLNDIGNTNKVIAKYYFDAGFDA
;
A
#
# COMPACT_ATOMS: atom_id res chain seq x y z
N MET A 1 -14.51 -12.17 0.28
CA MET A 1 -13.42 -12.23 1.26
C MET A 1 -13.25 -10.89 1.98
N TYR A 2 -12.98 -9.79 1.26
CA TYR A 2 -12.73 -8.44 1.82
C TYR A 2 -13.71 -7.99 2.93
N LYS A 3 -15.03 -7.98 2.67
CA LYS A 3 -16.04 -7.57 3.66
C LYS A 3 -15.91 -8.30 5.00
N ARG A 4 -15.62 -9.60 4.98
CA ARG A 4 -15.46 -10.38 6.21
C ARG A 4 -14.18 -9.99 6.96
N ARG A 5 -13.05 -9.80 6.25
CA ARG A 5 -11.77 -9.39 6.84
C ARG A 5 -11.88 -8.03 7.52
N ILE A 6 -12.42 -7.01 6.85
CA ILE A 6 -12.52 -5.66 7.41
C ILE A 6 -13.49 -5.58 8.60
N THR A 7 -14.62 -6.30 8.55
CA THR A 7 -15.55 -6.38 9.69
C THR A 7 -14.92 -7.09 10.89
N ALA A 8 -14.20 -8.19 10.67
CA ALA A 8 -13.49 -8.90 11.74
C ALA A 8 -12.38 -8.02 12.35
N SER A 9 -11.59 -7.34 11.52
CA SER A 9 -10.54 -6.41 11.96
C SER A 9 -11.12 -5.27 12.82
N SER A 10 -12.22 -4.66 12.37
CA SER A 10 -12.94 -3.63 13.14
C SER A 10 -13.44 -4.12 14.49
N PHE A 11 -13.96 -5.35 14.56
CA PHE A 11 -14.41 -5.96 15.80
C PHE A 11 -13.25 -6.25 16.77
N VAL A 12 -12.19 -6.92 16.28
CA VAL A 12 -11.02 -7.30 17.09
C VAL A 12 -10.30 -6.06 17.64
N ARG A 13 -10.07 -5.06 16.79
CA ARG A 13 -9.31 -3.85 17.14
C ARG A 13 -10.18 -2.75 17.78
N LYS A 14 -11.50 -2.94 17.86
CA LYS A 14 -12.48 -1.95 18.32
C LYS A 14 -12.29 -0.58 17.65
N SER A 15 -11.96 -0.61 16.37
CA SER A 15 -11.58 0.56 15.59
C SER A 15 -12.32 0.58 14.25
N LYS A 16 -12.35 1.76 13.63
CA LYS A 16 -12.77 1.95 12.23
C LYS A 16 -11.72 2.75 11.44
N LEU A 17 -10.54 2.93 12.03
CA LEU A 17 -9.48 3.77 11.48
C LEU A 17 -8.83 3.10 10.27
N ILE A 18 -8.87 3.77 9.13
CA ILE A 18 -8.06 3.42 7.95
C ILE A 18 -6.90 4.41 7.90
N ILE A 19 -5.68 3.91 7.87
CA ILE A 19 -4.48 4.75 7.84
C ILE A 19 -4.02 4.92 6.39
N GLY A 20 -3.84 6.17 5.96
CA GLY A 20 -3.26 6.49 4.67
C GLY A 20 -1.73 6.35 4.70
N LEU A 21 -1.17 5.69 3.70
CA LEU A 21 0.27 5.63 3.45
C LEU A 21 0.56 6.56 2.25
N ASP A 22 0.88 7.81 2.58
CA ASP A 22 1.07 8.92 1.63
C ASP A 22 2.51 9.50 1.74
N LEU A 23 3.50 8.63 1.93
CA LEU A 23 4.91 9.05 2.01
C LEU A 23 5.45 9.42 0.62
N THR A 24 6.36 10.39 0.57
CA THR A 24 6.90 10.93 -0.69
C THR A 24 8.40 10.66 -0.84
N ALA A 25 8.81 10.35 -2.07
CA ALA A 25 10.21 10.37 -2.49
C ALA A 25 10.53 11.70 -3.19
N ASP A 26 11.73 12.21 -2.97
CA ASP A 26 12.31 13.25 -3.82
C ASP A 26 13.43 12.66 -4.66
N PHE A 27 13.28 12.70 -5.99
CA PHE A 27 14.29 12.22 -6.95
C PHE A 27 15.04 13.33 -7.68
N THR A 28 14.77 14.60 -7.34
CA THR A 28 15.29 15.76 -8.06
C THR A 28 16.82 15.78 -7.97
N GLY A 29 17.49 15.84 -9.13
CA GLY A 29 18.96 15.89 -9.21
C GLY A 29 19.69 14.63 -8.73
N LYS A 30 18.98 13.55 -8.38
CA LYS A 30 19.58 12.31 -7.86
C LYS A 30 20.08 11.41 -8.99
N ASP A 31 21.29 10.86 -8.80
CA ASP A 31 21.83 9.80 -9.64
C ASP A 31 21.14 8.44 -9.36
N ALA A 32 21.52 7.39 -10.09
CA ALA A 32 20.90 6.08 -9.94
C ALA A 32 21.04 5.50 -8.53
N THR A 33 22.22 5.66 -7.92
CA THR A 33 22.52 5.18 -6.56
C THR A 33 21.67 5.91 -5.52
N SER A 34 21.56 7.23 -5.64
CA SER A 34 20.79 8.09 -4.74
C SER A 34 19.28 7.85 -4.89
N LYS A 35 18.80 7.58 -6.12
CA LYS A 35 17.40 7.17 -6.35
C LYS A 35 17.09 5.82 -5.70
N LYS A 36 18.02 4.87 -5.74
CA LYS A 36 17.85 3.59 -5.05
C LYS A 36 17.77 3.78 -3.53
N ALA A 37 18.73 4.51 -2.95
CA ALA A 37 18.72 4.81 -1.52
C ALA A 37 17.43 5.53 -1.07
N GLU A 38 16.90 6.42 -1.92
CA GLU A 38 15.62 7.09 -1.65
C GLU A 38 14.43 6.12 -1.64
N ARG A 39 14.38 5.15 -2.56
CA ARG A 39 13.34 4.10 -2.54
C ARG A 39 13.47 3.23 -1.30
N ASP A 40 14.68 2.81 -0.96
CA ASP A 40 14.95 1.98 0.21
C ASP A 40 14.52 2.72 1.50
N ARG A 41 14.82 4.02 1.62
CA ARG A 41 14.34 4.88 2.71
C ARG A 41 12.81 4.89 2.77
N LEU A 42 12.17 5.19 1.63
CA LEU A 42 10.73 5.34 1.53
C LEU A 42 10.00 4.04 1.92
N GLU A 43 10.50 2.90 1.48
CA GLU A 43 9.96 1.59 1.84
C GLU A 43 10.14 1.31 3.34
N GLN A 44 11.34 1.49 3.88
CA GLN A 44 11.61 1.27 5.31
C GLN A 44 10.75 2.16 6.21
N GLU A 45 10.55 3.42 5.82
CA GLU A 45 9.70 4.34 6.57
C GLU A 45 8.23 3.92 6.51
N THR A 46 7.76 3.45 5.35
CA THR A 46 6.40 2.92 5.19
C THR A 46 6.18 1.67 6.07
N LEU A 47 7.12 0.72 6.07
CA LEU A 47 7.08 -0.48 6.91
C LEU A 47 7.10 -0.13 8.41
N ARG A 48 7.85 0.90 8.79
CA ARG A 48 7.90 1.41 10.17
C ARG A 48 6.54 1.97 10.58
N VAL A 49 5.92 2.81 9.75
CA VAL A 49 4.58 3.37 10.02
C VAL A 49 3.56 2.25 10.22
N ILE A 50 3.56 1.22 9.36
CA ILE A 50 2.66 0.07 9.51
C ILE A 50 2.89 -0.60 10.87
N SER A 51 4.14 -0.94 11.19
CA SER A 51 4.48 -1.65 12.43
C SER A 51 4.09 -0.86 13.68
N GLN A 52 4.20 0.46 13.65
CA GLN A 52 3.89 1.33 14.80
C GLN A 52 2.40 1.63 14.97
N THR A 53 1.59 1.43 13.93
CA THR A 53 0.18 1.89 13.92
C THR A 53 -0.83 0.79 13.65
N ALA A 54 -0.36 -0.40 13.27
CA ALA A 54 -1.20 -1.56 12.95
C ALA A 54 -2.16 -1.93 14.09
N GLU A 55 -1.76 -1.75 15.36
CA GLU A 55 -2.62 -2.09 16.50
C GLU A 55 -3.99 -1.37 16.47
N HIS A 56 -4.02 -0.16 15.92
CA HIS A 56 -5.22 0.69 15.85
C HIS A 56 -5.91 0.71 14.48
N ALA A 57 -5.25 0.22 13.42
CA ALA A 57 -5.73 0.31 12.05
C ALA A 57 -6.61 -0.89 11.68
N VAL A 58 -7.73 -0.67 10.99
CA VAL A 58 -8.51 -1.77 10.38
C VAL A 58 -8.04 -2.12 8.98
N ALA A 59 -7.42 -1.15 8.30
CA ALA A 59 -6.86 -1.27 6.97
C ALA A 59 -5.80 -0.18 6.76
N PHE A 60 -4.93 -0.39 5.77
CA PHE A 60 -4.02 0.63 5.24
C PHE A 60 -4.41 0.97 3.81
N LYS A 61 -4.45 2.26 3.49
CA LYS A 61 -4.76 2.77 2.15
C LYS A 61 -3.49 3.33 1.51
N ILE A 62 -2.97 2.63 0.50
CA ILE A 62 -1.78 3.04 -0.25
C ILE A 62 -2.22 3.92 -1.42
N ASN A 63 -1.67 5.13 -1.48
CA ASN A 63 -1.98 6.05 -2.57
C ASN A 63 -1.13 5.77 -3.79
N HIS A 64 -1.70 6.01 -4.97
CA HIS A 64 -1.03 5.82 -6.25
C HIS A 64 0.36 6.47 -6.30
N HIS A 65 0.53 7.65 -5.71
CA HIS A 65 1.82 8.35 -5.74
C HIS A 65 2.93 7.64 -4.96
N LEU A 66 2.62 6.79 -3.98
CA LEU A 66 3.60 5.96 -3.27
C LEU A 66 3.99 4.71 -4.10
N ILE A 67 3.10 4.25 -4.97
CA ILE A 67 3.35 3.11 -5.88
C ILE A 67 4.33 3.50 -6.98
N LEU A 68 4.26 4.71 -7.50
CA LEU A 68 5.15 5.20 -8.56
C LEU A 68 6.65 5.08 -8.24
N PRO A 69 7.15 5.54 -7.07
CA PRO A 69 8.56 5.40 -6.70
C PRO A 69 8.96 3.96 -6.35
N LEU A 70 8.08 3.21 -5.67
CA LEU A 70 8.39 1.89 -5.13
C LEU A 70 8.18 0.74 -6.12
N GLY A 71 7.39 0.96 -7.17
CA GLY A 71 7.10 -0.05 -8.19
C GLY A 71 6.09 -1.09 -7.73
N ILE A 72 5.09 -1.34 -8.58
CA ILE A 72 4.02 -2.31 -8.30
C ILE A 72 4.52 -3.76 -8.20
N SER A 73 5.62 -4.07 -8.87
CA SER A 73 6.23 -5.41 -8.89
C SER A 73 7.49 -5.52 -8.00
N GLU A 74 7.85 -4.45 -7.29
CA GLU A 74 9.08 -4.39 -6.50
C GLU A 74 8.81 -4.11 -5.01
N GLY A 75 8.68 -2.85 -4.59
CA GLY A 75 8.53 -2.48 -3.19
C GLY A 75 7.12 -2.68 -2.64
N ILE A 76 6.09 -2.51 -3.48
CA ILE A 76 4.70 -2.60 -3.04
C ILE A 76 4.31 -3.99 -2.51
N PRO A 77 4.69 -5.12 -3.14
CA PRO A 77 4.40 -6.44 -2.59
C PRO A 77 4.89 -6.62 -1.14
N ARG A 78 6.09 -6.14 -0.79
CA ARG A 78 6.62 -6.22 0.59
C ARG A 78 5.80 -5.42 1.59
N ILE A 79 5.26 -4.27 1.16
CA ILE A 79 4.38 -3.44 2.00
C ILE A 79 3.02 -4.14 2.19
N VAL A 80 2.46 -4.71 1.12
CA VAL A 80 1.20 -5.45 1.18
C VAL A 80 1.33 -6.69 2.07
N ASP A 81 2.40 -7.45 1.91
CA ASP A 81 2.72 -8.61 2.76
C ASP A 81 2.79 -8.20 4.23
N LYS A 82 3.52 -7.11 4.54
CA LYS A 82 3.58 -6.60 5.91
C LYS A 82 2.21 -6.19 6.47
N ILE A 83 1.35 -5.57 5.67
CA ILE A 83 -0.03 -5.25 6.07
C ILE A 83 -0.82 -6.53 6.38
N HIS A 84 -0.64 -7.58 5.56
CA HIS A 84 -1.32 -8.86 5.76
C HIS A 84 -0.79 -9.63 6.97
N ASP A 85 0.51 -9.57 7.27
CA ASP A 85 1.14 -10.15 8.46
C ASP A 85 0.56 -9.55 9.75
N GLU A 86 0.17 -8.28 9.72
CA GLU A 86 -0.53 -7.60 10.82
C GLU A 86 -2.04 -7.94 10.88
N GLY A 87 -2.50 -8.86 10.03
CA GLY A 87 -3.90 -9.32 9.98
C GLY A 87 -4.89 -8.28 9.46
N VAL A 88 -4.42 -7.21 8.84
CA VAL A 88 -5.26 -6.11 8.31
C VAL A 88 -5.28 -6.13 6.77
N THR A 89 -6.16 -5.33 6.17
CA THR A 89 -6.35 -5.30 4.71
C THR A 89 -5.60 -4.14 4.04
N ALA A 90 -5.09 -4.38 2.84
CA ALA A 90 -4.44 -3.37 2.00
C ALA A 90 -5.43 -2.84 0.95
N ILE A 91 -5.64 -1.53 0.91
CA ILE A 91 -6.54 -0.85 -0.03
C ILE A 91 -5.68 0.03 -0.94
N ILE A 92 -5.96 0.04 -2.24
CA ILE A 92 -5.33 0.96 -3.16
C ILE A 92 -6.22 2.18 -3.46
N ASP A 93 -5.66 3.37 -3.28
CA ASP A 93 -6.27 4.63 -3.72
C ASP A 93 -5.71 5.04 -5.09
N CYS A 94 -6.13 4.30 -6.12
CA CYS A 94 -5.64 4.41 -7.49
C CYS A 94 -6.41 5.43 -8.35
N LYS A 95 -7.66 5.75 -7.98
CA LYS A 95 -8.56 6.64 -8.74
C LYS A 95 -8.65 6.27 -10.24
N LEU A 96 -8.78 4.97 -10.54
CA LEU A 96 -8.87 4.46 -11.93
C LEU A 96 -10.02 5.09 -12.72
N ASN A 97 -9.73 5.53 -13.95
CA ASN A 97 -10.68 6.25 -14.80
C ASN A 97 -10.46 6.05 -16.31
N ASP A 98 -9.98 4.88 -16.73
CA ASP A 98 -9.72 4.56 -18.15
C ASP A 98 -10.87 3.74 -18.79
N ILE A 99 -10.73 3.34 -20.06
CA ILE A 99 -11.67 2.44 -20.73
C ILE A 99 -11.66 1.05 -20.09
N GLY A 100 -12.76 0.30 -20.25
CA GLY A 100 -12.97 -0.98 -19.54
C GLY A 100 -11.84 -2.00 -19.72
N ASN A 101 -11.27 -2.10 -20.93
CA ASN A 101 -10.15 -3.02 -21.18
C ASN A 101 -8.87 -2.61 -20.42
N THR A 102 -8.54 -1.33 -20.41
CA THR A 102 -7.38 -0.80 -19.67
C THR A 102 -7.57 -0.98 -18.16
N ASN A 103 -8.73 -0.60 -17.61
CA ASN A 103 -9.02 -0.75 -16.18
C ASN A 103 -8.94 -2.22 -15.73
N LYS A 104 -9.35 -3.17 -16.59
CA LYS A 104 -9.23 -4.60 -16.28
C LYS A 104 -7.77 -5.03 -16.12
N VAL A 105 -6.88 -4.55 -16.98
CA VAL A 105 -5.44 -4.83 -16.89
C VAL A 105 -4.83 -4.18 -15.65
N ILE A 106 -5.16 -2.91 -15.38
CA ILE A 106 -4.62 -2.22 -14.21
C ILE A 106 -5.10 -2.87 -12.90
N ALA A 107 -6.40 -3.18 -12.81
CA ALA A 107 -6.96 -3.88 -11.66
C ALA A 107 -6.28 -5.25 -11.45
N LYS A 108 -6.02 -6.00 -12.54
CA LYS A 108 -5.28 -7.25 -12.46
C LYS A 108 -3.90 -7.04 -11.82
N TYR A 109 -3.14 -6.04 -12.21
CA TYR A 109 -1.82 -5.78 -11.60
C TYR A 109 -1.91 -5.43 -10.11
N TYR A 110 -2.95 -4.70 -9.67
CA TYR A 110 -3.15 -4.44 -8.26
C TYR A 110 -3.53 -5.69 -7.47
N PHE A 111 -4.44 -6.51 -7.98
CA PHE A 111 -4.79 -7.77 -7.32
C PHE A 111 -3.64 -8.78 -7.33
N ASP A 112 -2.86 -8.86 -8.42
CA ASP A 112 -1.67 -9.71 -8.49
C ASP A 112 -0.57 -9.25 -7.51
N ALA A 113 -0.50 -7.95 -7.20
CA ALA A 113 0.37 -7.40 -6.15
C ALA A 113 -0.17 -7.58 -4.72
N GLY A 114 -1.35 -8.21 -4.56
CA GLY A 114 -1.93 -8.59 -3.27
C GLY A 114 -2.92 -7.60 -2.66
N PHE A 115 -3.28 -6.50 -3.33
CA PHE A 115 -4.29 -5.58 -2.79
C PHE A 115 -5.65 -6.26 -2.59
N ASP A 116 -6.37 -5.87 -1.53
CA ASP A 116 -7.69 -6.43 -1.21
C ASP A 116 -8.84 -5.69 -1.88
N ALA A 117 -8.66 -4.40 -2.16
CA ALA A 117 -9.67 -3.49 -2.70
C ALA A 117 -9.03 -2.29 -3.41
#